data_AF-A0RZ82-F1
#
_entry.id   AF-A0RZ82-F1
#
_cell.length_a   1.000
_cell.length_b   1.000
_cell.length_c   1.000
_cell.angle_alpha   90.00
_cell.angle_beta   90.00
_cell.angle_gamma   90.00
#
_symmetry.space_group_name_H-M   'P 1'
#
loop_
_entity.id
_entity.type
_entity.pdbx_description
1 polymer ?
#
loop_
_entity_poly.entity_id
_entity_poly.type
_entity_poly.pdbx_seq_one_letter_code
_entity_poly.pdbx_strand_id
1 'polypeptide(L)'
;MANITFTVPPVLNGGTEKKIPMSAGTLKEAFDAVCKDMGEDFGRRVLEKDGTPRSLINVYVNGKNARFSGWMDTAFKDGDDVYLLPAVAGGSEMSRKEMDRYSRQIMLDSIGYEGQLKLKNARVCVVGVGGIGNPIVTRLAAMGVGKLRIVDRDVIELSNLHRQTMYEESDVGRVKVEAAAEKLRRLNSDVKVEPMAVSISENSAPDVVEGCDVVVDALDGVAARYALNRACLTKKIPFVTGAAVGTSGQVFTILPRETACYNCRFPALGEGDVPACSIEGVHPSILSIVGGIEVAETVRVVLGKKPDLAGRLLHIDLDPLSFSFVDIAREEQCPVCGPGVMVIENSGTSVKESTSVEANREMVVEELCGRAGGKRTFSLTPGRVFEIDVDGITRAASARGFRVEDQGELGLSVRTDDLSVSFMKSGSAMVVGTKDEDEARNLYNNLVGKDQVIRSSH
;
A
#
# COMPACT_ATOMS: atom_id res chain seq x y z
N MET A 1 -54.36 9.76 -7.46
CA MET A 1 -52.99 10.26 -7.27
C MET A 1 -53.07 11.52 -6.46
N ALA A 2 -52.16 11.71 -5.51
CA ALA A 2 -52.09 12.88 -4.65
C ALA A 2 -51.07 13.89 -5.19
N ASN A 3 -51.30 15.19 -4.98
CA ASN A 3 -50.34 16.23 -5.29
C ASN A 3 -49.32 16.36 -4.16
N ILE A 4 -48.05 16.10 -4.44
CA ILE A 4 -46.95 16.10 -3.46
C ILE A 4 -45.81 17.00 -3.92
N THR A 5 -44.90 17.33 -2.99
CA THR A 5 -43.60 17.93 -3.31
C THR A 5 -42.49 16.93 -3.04
N PHE A 6 -41.62 16.68 -4.02
CA PHE A 6 -40.46 15.81 -3.87
C PHE A 6 -39.18 16.65 -3.84
N THR A 7 -38.52 16.68 -2.68
CA THR A 7 -37.36 17.52 -2.42
C THR A 7 -36.07 16.70 -2.50
N VAL A 8 -35.20 17.12 -3.41
CA VAL A 8 -33.88 16.53 -3.63
C VAL A 8 -32.80 17.49 -3.13
N PRO A 9 -31.93 17.06 -2.19
CA PRO A 9 -30.90 17.91 -1.63
C PRO A 9 -29.77 18.17 -2.64
N PRO A 10 -28.99 19.26 -2.44
CA PRO A 10 -27.83 19.64 -3.24
C PRO A 10 -26.91 18.48 -3.63
N VAL A 11 -26.59 17.63 -2.65
CA VAL A 11 -25.64 16.51 -2.77
C VAL A 11 -26.09 15.47 -3.79
N LEU A 12 -27.40 15.28 -3.97
CA LEU A 12 -27.95 14.29 -4.89
C LEU A 12 -28.25 14.85 -6.29
N ASN A 13 -28.31 16.18 -6.43
CA ASN A 13 -28.59 16.86 -7.69
C ASN A 13 -27.38 17.62 -8.29
N GLY A 14 -26.26 17.74 -7.57
CA GLY A 14 -25.06 18.42 -8.05
C GLY A 14 -25.20 19.95 -8.14
N GLY A 15 -26.13 20.54 -7.38
CA GLY A 15 -26.48 21.95 -7.45
C GLY A 15 -27.19 22.44 -6.19
N THR A 16 -28.20 23.31 -6.31
CA THR A 16 -29.05 23.71 -5.18
C THR A 16 -30.12 22.68 -4.88
N GLU A 17 -30.76 22.79 -3.70
CA GLU A 17 -31.95 22.00 -3.38
C GLU A 17 -33.01 22.18 -4.46
N LYS A 18 -33.59 21.07 -4.94
CA LYS A 18 -34.62 21.07 -5.98
C LYS A 18 -35.92 20.54 -5.38
N LYS A 19 -36.97 21.36 -5.41
CA LYS A 19 -38.34 20.96 -5.03
C LYS A 19 -39.14 20.70 -6.29
N ILE A 20 -39.61 19.47 -6.44
CA ILE A 20 -40.26 18.99 -7.65
C ILE A 20 -41.73 18.69 -7.31
N PRO A 21 -42.68 19.55 -7.69
CA PRO A 21 -44.10 19.24 -7.53
C PRO A 21 -44.49 18.11 -8.49
N MET A 22 -45.23 17.11 -8.01
CA MET A 22 -45.66 15.97 -8.82
C MET A 22 -46.96 15.35 -8.32
N SER A 23 -47.55 14.46 -9.15
CA SER A 23 -48.73 13.67 -8.78
C SER A 23 -48.34 12.20 -8.68
N ALA A 24 -48.50 11.59 -7.51
CA ALA A 24 -48.18 10.20 -7.25
C ALA A 24 -49.15 9.59 -6.22
N GLY A 25 -49.48 8.32 -6.34
CA GLY A 25 -50.26 7.56 -5.36
C GLY A 25 -49.39 6.95 -4.26
N THR A 26 -48.17 6.53 -4.58
CA THR A 26 -47.25 5.87 -3.66
C THR A 26 -45.82 6.37 -3.81
N LEU A 27 -44.98 6.08 -2.80
CA LEU A 27 -43.56 6.43 -2.85
C LEU A 27 -42.84 5.82 -4.06
N LYS A 28 -43.18 4.59 -4.44
CA LYS A 28 -42.66 3.97 -5.66
C LYS A 28 -42.95 4.77 -6.92
N GLU A 29 -44.22 5.15 -7.11
CA GLU A 29 -44.64 5.97 -8.26
C GLU A 29 -43.93 7.33 -8.28
N ALA A 30 -43.69 7.94 -7.11
CA ALA A 30 -42.95 9.20 -7.02
C ALA A 30 -41.48 9.04 -7.43
N PHE A 31 -40.81 7.96 -7.04
CA PHE A 31 -39.44 7.69 -7.47
C PHE A 31 -39.37 7.41 -8.99
N ASP A 32 -40.31 6.65 -9.54
CA ASP A 32 -40.37 6.40 -10.98
C ASP A 32 -40.56 7.72 -11.76
N ALA A 33 -41.46 8.59 -11.28
CA ALA A 33 -41.73 9.89 -11.89
C ALA A 33 -40.51 10.83 -11.79
N VAL A 34 -39.86 10.93 -10.63
CA VAL A 34 -38.73 11.83 -10.43
C VAL A 34 -37.49 11.36 -11.19
N CYS A 35 -37.26 10.05 -11.32
CA CYS A 35 -36.17 9.52 -12.13
C CYS A 35 -36.38 9.79 -13.61
N LYS A 36 -37.63 9.78 -14.07
CA LYS A 36 -37.98 10.18 -15.44
C LYS A 36 -37.74 11.68 -15.70
N ASP A 37 -38.02 12.54 -14.72
CA ASP A 37 -37.75 13.99 -14.80
C ASP A 37 -36.26 14.33 -14.74
N MET A 38 -35.53 13.72 -13.80
CA MET A 38 -34.13 14.04 -13.53
C MET A 38 -33.13 13.24 -14.37
N GLY A 39 -33.60 12.26 -15.14
CA GLY A 39 -32.80 11.41 -16.01
C GLY A 39 -32.21 10.17 -15.33
N GLU A 40 -31.73 9.24 -16.15
CA GLU A 40 -31.19 7.96 -15.68
C GLU A 40 -30.04 8.10 -14.68
N ASP A 41 -29.18 9.12 -14.85
CA ASP A 41 -28.06 9.35 -13.94
C ASP A 41 -28.52 9.67 -12.52
N PHE A 42 -29.66 10.34 -12.35
CA PHE A 42 -30.23 10.53 -11.01
C PHE A 42 -30.72 9.20 -10.46
N GLY A 43 -31.49 8.44 -11.24
CA GLY A 43 -31.98 7.12 -10.83
C GLY A 43 -30.86 6.19 -10.36
N ARG A 44 -29.77 6.10 -11.12
CA ARG A 44 -28.58 5.31 -10.73
C ARG A 44 -27.96 5.75 -9.40
N ARG A 45 -28.07 7.02 -9.03
CA ARG A 45 -27.52 7.58 -7.78
C ARG A 45 -28.40 7.31 -6.57
N VAL A 46 -29.72 7.21 -6.73
CA VAL A 46 -30.66 7.10 -5.61
C VAL A 46 -31.37 5.76 -5.48
N LEU A 47 -31.43 4.95 -6.55
CA LEU A 47 -32.07 3.64 -6.55
C LEU A 47 -31.08 2.49 -6.75
N GLU A 48 -31.38 1.33 -6.17
CA GLU A 48 -30.79 0.03 -6.48
C GLU A 48 -31.39 -0.54 -7.77
N LYS A 49 -30.81 -1.65 -8.29
CA LYS A 49 -31.30 -2.32 -9.51
C LYS A 49 -32.73 -2.86 -9.41
N ASP A 50 -33.22 -3.12 -8.20
CA ASP A 50 -34.58 -3.59 -7.94
C ASP A 50 -35.62 -2.45 -7.84
N GLY A 51 -35.18 -1.20 -8.02
CA GLY A 51 -36.03 -0.01 -7.97
C GLY A 51 -36.29 0.52 -6.56
N THR A 52 -35.66 -0.03 -5.52
CA THR A 52 -35.74 0.51 -4.16
C THR A 52 -34.67 1.60 -3.91
N PRO A 53 -34.91 2.57 -3.01
CA PRO A 53 -33.89 3.55 -2.64
C PRO A 53 -32.64 2.88 -2.08
N ARG A 54 -31.47 3.31 -2.53
CA ARG A 54 -30.17 2.82 -2.04
C ARG A 54 -30.09 2.92 -0.52
N SER A 55 -29.31 2.04 0.11
CA SER A 55 -29.20 1.95 1.57
C SER A 55 -28.92 3.30 2.26
N LEU A 56 -28.16 4.17 1.59
CA LEU A 56 -27.76 5.51 2.03
C LEU A 56 -28.78 6.61 1.77
N ILE A 57 -29.90 6.34 1.13
CA ILE A 57 -30.94 7.33 0.89
C ILE A 57 -32.04 7.09 1.91
N ASN A 58 -32.05 7.91 2.96
CA ASN A 58 -33.20 7.95 3.85
C ASN A 58 -34.30 8.79 3.22
N VAL A 59 -35.50 8.23 3.21
CA VAL A 59 -36.67 8.89 2.63
C VAL A 59 -37.60 9.28 3.75
N TYR A 60 -38.00 10.55 3.79
CA TYR A 60 -38.94 11.08 4.76
C TYR A 60 -40.22 11.53 4.05
N VAL A 61 -41.37 11.20 4.61
CA VAL A 61 -42.68 11.71 4.18
C VAL A 61 -43.26 12.52 5.33
N ASN A 62 -43.47 13.82 5.14
CA ASN A 62 -43.90 14.76 6.17
C ASN A 62 -43.04 14.68 7.46
N GLY A 63 -41.73 14.55 7.28
CA GLY A 63 -40.75 14.44 8.38
C GLY A 63 -40.70 13.08 9.09
N LYS A 64 -41.51 12.10 8.68
CA LYS A 64 -41.44 10.71 9.21
C LYS A 64 -40.67 9.81 8.25
N ASN A 65 -39.73 9.03 8.76
CA ASN A 65 -38.94 8.13 7.92
C ASN A 65 -39.83 7.01 7.34
N ALA A 66 -39.84 6.91 6.01
CA ALA A 66 -40.73 6.02 5.26
C ALA A 66 -40.50 4.54 5.60
N ARG A 67 -39.31 4.15 6.09
CA ARG A 67 -39.03 2.75 6.48
C ARG A 67 -39.96 2.25 7.59
N PHE A 68 -40.51 3.15 8.39
CA PHE A 68 -41.43 2.83 9.48
C PHE A 68 -42.91 3.04 9.12
N SER A 69 -43.21 3.39 7.86
CA SER A 69 -44.57 3.75 7.43
C SER A 69 -44.97 3.12 6.08
N GLY A 70 -44.58 1.87 5.83
CA GLY A 70 -44.94 1.13 4.61
C GLY A 70 -43.92 1.21 3.46
N TRP A 71 -42.84 1.98 3.65
CA TRP A 71 -41.73 2.13 2.71
C TRP A 71 -42.19 2.48 1.28
N MET A 72 -41.92 1.64 0.28
CA MET A 72 -42.28 1.91 -1.12
C MET A 72 -43.79 1.97 -1.36
N ASP A 73 -44.57 1.30 -0.53
CA ASP A 73 -46.04 1.26 -0.62
C ASP A 73 -46.71 2.36 0.22
N THR A 74 -45.93 3.29 0.78
CA THR A 74 -46.47 4.44 1.51
C THR A 74 -47.40 5.23 0.59
N ALA A 75 -48.70 5.25 0.92
CA ALA A 75 -49.71 5.99 0.17
C ALA A 75 -49.69 7.48 0.54
N PHE A 76 -49.79 8.36 -0.46
CA PHE A 76 -49.75 9.80 -0.27
C PHE A 76 -51.13 10.44 -0.10
N LYS A 77 -51.14 11.60 0.56
CA LYS A 77 -52.24 12.56 0.62
C LYS A 77 -51.85 13.86 -0.05
N ASP A 78 -52.85 14.63 -0.48
CA ASP A 78 -52.62 15.95 -1.06
C ASP A 78 -51.88 16.86 -0.08
N GLY A 79 -50.78 17.44 -0.55
CA GLY A 79 -49.91 18.31 0.23
C GLY A 79 -48.75 17.60 0.93
N ASP A 80 -48.59 16.28 0.77
CA ASP A 80 -47.45 15.57 1.37
C ASP A 80 -46.11 16.05 0.80
N ASP A 81 -45.10 16.15 1.67
CA ASP A 81 -43.72 16.49 1.30
C ASP A 81 -42.82 15.26 1.47
N VAL A 82 -42.11 14.91 0.40
CA VAL A 82 -41.12 13.83 0.36
C VAL A 82 -39.74 14.44 0.34
N TYR A 83 -38.89 14.09 1.31
CA TYR A 83 -37.54 14.62 1.39
C TYR A 83 -36.52 13.48 1.36
N LEU A 84 -35.58 13.57 0.42
CA LEU A 84 -34.42 12.68 0.41
C LEU A 84 -33.35 13.23 1.32
N LEU A 85 -32.95 12.43 2.29
CA LEU A 85 -31.81 12.73 3.13
C LEU A 85 -30.76 11.64 2.88
N PRO A 86 -29.62 11.96 2.23
CA PRO A 86 -28.49 11.05 2.26
C PRO A 86 -28.16 10.77 3.72
N ALA A 87 -27.82 9.53 4.05
CA ALA A 87 -27.54 9.02 5.39
C ALA A 87 -26.30 9.72 5.96
N VAL A 88 -26.50 10.96 6.43
CA VAL A 88 -25.52 11.86 7.02
C VAL A 88 -25.99 12.32 8.41
N ALA A 89 -27.24 12.03 8.78
CA ALA A 89 -27.83 12.36 10.08
C ALA A 89 -28.30 11.07 10.78
N GLY A 90 -27.37 10.42 11.49
CA GLY A 90 -27.66 9.28 12.36
C GLY A 90 -26.81 8.05 12.05
N GLY A 91 -25.58 8.01 12.58
CA GLY A 91 -24.81 6.77 12.72
C GLY A 91 -23.87 6.38 11.58
N SER A 92 -23.41 7.31 10.72
CA SER A 92 -22.39 6.97 9.73
C SER A 92 -21.05 6.67 10.41
N GLU A 93 -20.45 5.50 10.12
CA GLU A 93 -19.07 5.17 10.54
C GLU A 93 -18.03 6.11 9.91
N MET A 94 -18.41 6.84 8.87
CA MET A 94 -17.64 7.91 8.24
C MET A 94 -18.11 9.29 8.70
N SER A 95 -17.16 10.16 9.03
CA SER A 95 -17.41 11.57 9.32
C SER A 95 -17.86 12.34 8.08
N ARG A 96 -18.42 13.54 8.27
CA ARG A 96 -18.82 14.42 7.15
C ARG A 96 -17.63 14.79 6.27
N LYS A 97 -16.46 15.03 6.88
CA LYS A 97 -15.20 15.32 6.17
C LYS A 97 -14.81 14.16 5.25
N GLU A 98 -14.90 12.93 5.74
CA GLU A 98 -14.60 11.73 4.94
C GLU A 98 -15.61 11.56 3.80
N MET A 99 -16.91 11.78 4.05
CA MET A 99 -17.93 11.71 3.01
C MET A 99 -17.72 12.75 1.89
N ASP A 100 -17.32 13.98 2.24
CA ASP A 100 -17.00 15.01 1.25
C ASP A 100 -15.73 14.63 0.45
N ARG A 101 -14.65 14.26 1.15
CA ARG A 101 -13.37 13.86 0.55
C ARG A 101 -13.52 12.67 -0.41
N TYR A 102 -14.28 11.65 -0.03
CA TYR A 102 -14.44 10.42 -0.81
C TYR A 102 -15.68 10.42 -1.69
N SER A 103 -16.42 11.53 -1.76
CA SER A 103 -17.66 11.65 -2.54
C SER A 103 -17.53 11.06 -3.95
N ARG A 104 -16.46 11.36 -4.69
CA ARG A 104 -16.28 10.86 -6.06
C ARG A 104 -16.03 9.35 -6.13
N GLN A 105 -15.40 8.76 -5.11
CA GLN A 105 -15.19 7.31 -5.02
C GLN A 105 -16.45 6.57 -4.58
N ILE A 106 -17.19 7.13 -3.63
CA ILE A 106 -18.46 6.58 -3.15
C ILE A 106 -19.48 6.49 -4.28
N MET A 107 -19.45 7.43 -5.23
CA MET A 107 -20.34 7.44 -6.39
C MET A 107 -20.00 6.40 -7.46
N LEU A 108 -18.82 5.78 -7.40
CA LEU A 108 -18.47 4.70 -8.32
C LEU A 108 -19.20 3.42 -7.91
N ASP A 109 -19.96 2.82 -8.83
CA ASP A 109 -20.61 1.51 -8.61
C ASP A 109 -19.59 0.41 -8.24
N SER A 110 -18.33 0.56 -8.67
CA SER A 110 -17.25 -0.36 -8.35
C SER A 110 -16.71 -0.22 -6.93
N ILE A 111 -17.01 0.86 -6.20
CA ILE A 111 -16.58 1.07 -4.80
C ILE A 111 -17.81 1.22 -3.90
N GLY A 112 -18.63 2.23 -4.14
CA GLY A 112 -19.78 2.51 -3.29
C GLY A 112 -19.38 2.97 -1.88
N TYR A 113 -20.37 3.24 -1.03
CA TYR A 113 -20.12 3.55 0.38
C TYR A 113 -19.53 2.37 1.14
N GLU A 114 -20.10 1.17 0.93
CA GLU A 114 -19.61 -0.06 1.57
C GLU A 114 -18.17 -0.35 1.18
N GLY A 115 -17.79 -0.11 -0.08
CA GLY A 115 -16.40 -0.28 -0.49
C GLY A 115 -15.47 0.77 0.11
N GLN A 116 -15.92 2.02 0.23
CA GLN A 116 -15.16 3.05 0.93
C GLN A 116 -14.98 2.71 2.41
N LEU A 117 -15.99 2.10 3.05
CA LEU A 117 -15.91 1.63 4.42
C LEU A 117 -14.93 0.47 4.57
N LYS A 118 -14.93 -0.48 3.63
CA LYS A 118 -13.91 -1.54 3.57
C LYS A 118 -12.50 -0.96 3.43
N LEU A 119 -12.29 0.02 2.55
CA LEU A 119 -11.01 0.73 2.44
C LEU A 119 -10.61 1.37 3.77
N LYS A 120 -11.53 2.11 4.40
CA LYS A 120 -11.32 2.74 5.71
C LYS A 120 -10.95 1.74 6.81
N ASN A 121 -11.45 0.51 6.75
CA ASN A 121 -11.18 -0.50 7.77
C ASN A 121 -9.97 -1.40 7.43
N ALA A 122 -9.46 -1.31 6.20
CA ALA A 122 -8.37 -2.16 5.72
C ALA A 122 -6.99 -1.71 6.23
N ARG A 123 -6.10 -2.70 6.33
CA ARG A 123 -4.67 -2.55 6.55
C ARG A 123 -3.89 -3.08 5.34
N VAL A 124 -3.26 -2.16 4.62
CA VAL A 124 -2.40 -2.47 3.47
C VAL A 124 -0.93 -2.30 3.87
N CYS A 125 -0.09 -3.28 3.54
CA CYS A 125 1.37 -3.14 3.64
C CYS A 125 1.96 -2.92 2.24
N VAL A 126 2.68 -1.82 2.04
CA VAL A 126 3.44 -1.56 0.82
C VAL A 126 4.92 -1.69 1.14
N VAL A 127 5.60 -2.59 0.44
CA VAL A 127 7.01 -2.91 0.65
C VAL A 127 7.82 -2.34 -0.51
N GLY A 128 8.68 -1.37 -0.20
CA GLY A 128 9.31 -0.46 -1.14
C GLY A 128 8.51 0.85 -1.26
N VAL A 129 9.16 1.99 -0.98
CA VAL A 129 8.60 3.35 -1.16
C VAL A 129 9.44 4.14 -2.18
N GLY A 130 10.06 3.40 -3.10
CA GLY A 130 10.83 3.88 -4.25
C GLY A 130 9.95 4.20 -5.46
N GLY A 131 10.46 4.01 -6.68
CA GLY A 131 9.80 4.49 -7.90
C GLY A 131 8.39 3.92 -8.15
N ILE A 132 8.18 2.62 -7.92
CA ILE A 132 6.85 1.98 -8.00
C ILE A 132 6.04 2.23 -6.72
N GLY A 133 6.68 2.18 -5.56
CA GLY A 133 6.01 2.33 -4.26
C GLY A 133 5.38 3.71 -4.07
N ASN A 134 6.06 4.77 -4.54
CA ASN A 134 5.63 6.15 -4.39
C ASN A 134 4.23 6.45 -4.98
N PRO A 135 3.93 6.08 -6.25
CA PRO A 135 2.58 6.21 -6.80
C PRO A 135 1.55 5.33 -6.08
N ILE A 136 1.94 4.20 -5.48
CA ILE A 136 1.05 3.29 -4.74
C ILE A 136 0.63 3.91 -3.42
N VAL A 137 1.59 4.24 -2.56
CA VAL A 137 1.30 4.74 -1.20
C VAL A 137 0.52 6.06 -1.23
N THR A 138 0.84 6.92 -2.20
CA THR A 138 0.15 8.20 -2.39
C THR A 138 -1.32 7.99 -2.76
N ARG A 139 -1.58 7.08 -3.71
CA ARG A 139 -2.95 6.78 -4.16
C ARG A 139 -3.74 6.07 -3.07
N LEU A 140 -3.20 5.05 -2.41
CA LEU A 140 -3.90 4.33 -1.34
C LEU A 140 -4.24 5.25 -0.15
N ALA A 141 -3.33 6.16 0.23
CA ALA A 141 -3.61 7.17 1.25
C ALA A 141 -4.71 8.15 0.78
N ALA A 142 -4.64 8.65 -0.46
CA ALA A 142 -5.67 9.51 -1.03
C ALA A 142 -7.05 8.81 -1.16
N MET A 143 -7.04 7.49 -1.42
CA MET A 143 -8.24 6.65 -1.50
C MET A 143 -8.85 6.33 -0.12
N GLY A 144 -8.14 6.63 0.97
CA GLY A 144 -8.67 6.44 2.32
C GLY A 144 -8.54 5.02 2.86
N VAL A 145 -7.47 4.30 2.51
CA VAL A 145 -7.09 3.08 3.22
C VAL A 145 -6.87 3.41 4.70
N GLY A 146 -7.50 2.68 5.61
CA GLY A 146 -7.47 2.97 7.05
C GLY A 146 -6.08 2.97 7.66
N LYS A 147 -5.33 1.91 7.41
CA LYS A 147 -3.96 1.72 7.90
C LYS A 147 -3.03 1.41 6.74
N LEU A 148 -2.02 2.23 6.56
CA LEU A 148 -1.01 2.05 5.53
C LEU A 148 0.34 1.82 6.20
N ARG A 149 0.79 0.56 6.21
CA ARG A 149 2.15 0.20 6.61
C ARG A 149 3.05 0.39 5.40
N ILE A 150 4.14 1.16 5.56
CA ILE A 150 5.11 1.41 4.51
C ILE A 150 6.48 0.93 4.97
N VAL A 151 7.16 0.16 4.14
CA VAL A 151 8.42 -0.49 4.49
C VAL A 151 9.47 -0.14 3.46
N ASP A 152 10.61 0.39 3.89
CA ASP A 152 11.78 0.65 3.05
C ASP A 152 12.98 0.76 3.98
N ARG A 153 14.18 0.44 3.49
CA ARG A 153 15.42 0.51 4.27
C ARG A 153 16.32 1.67 3.83
N ASP A 154 15.98 2.33 2.75
CA ASP A 154 16.87 3.29 2.10
C ASP A 154 16.69 4.72 2.62
N VAL A 155 17.66 5.55 2.26
CA VAL A 155 17.58 7.01 2.33
C VAL A 155 17.33 7.62 0.95
N ILE A 156 16.83 8.85 0.94
CA ILE A 156 16.54 9.59 -0.28
C ILE A 156 17.85 10.11 -0.88
N GLU A 157 18.06 9.83 -2.16
CA GLU A 157 19.19 10.36 -2.94
C GLU A 157 18.70 11.31 -4.04
N LEU A 158 19.56 12.24 -4.46
CA LEU A 158 19.26 13.12 -5.60
C LEU A 158 18.91 12.33 -6.87
N SER A 159 19.59 11.20 -7.07
CA SER A 159 19.36 10.25 -8.19
C SER A 159 17.94 9.66 -8.20
N ASN A 160 17.21 9.73 -7.09
CA ASN A 160 15.87 9.16 -6.93
C ASN A 160 14.78 10.13 -7.42
N LEU A 161 15.02 11.44 -7.36
CA LEU A 161 13.98 12.47 -7.50
C LEU A 161 13.33 12.50 -8.89
N HIS A 162 14.01 12.07 -9.94
CA HIS A 162 13.43 12.00 -11.29
C HIS A 162 12.27 11.01 -11.42
N ARG A 163 12.13 10.05 -10.48
CA ARG A 163 11.11 9.00 -10.51
C ARG A 163 10.34 8.80 -9.21
N GLN A 164 10.77 9.42 -8.11
CA GLN A 164 10.13 9.32 -6.80
C GLN A 164 9.55 10.69 -6.40
N THR A 165 8.48 11.08 -7.10
CA THR A 165 7.99 12.47 -7.15
C THR A 165 7.33 12.99 -5.87
N MET A 166 7.09 12.14 -4.87
CA MET A 166 6.73 12.59 -3.53
C MET A 166 7.90 13.29 -2.82
N TYR A 167 9.16 12.94 -3.12
CA TYR A 167 10.32 13.52 -2.45
C TYR A 167 10.82 14.78 -3.17
N GLU A 168 11.41 15.69 -2.40
CA GLU A 168 11.97 16.96 -2.87
C GLU A 168 13.49 17.00 -2.62
N GLU A 169 14.19 17.98 -3.21
CA GLU A 169 15.64 18.15 -2.98
C GLU A 169 15.99 18.36 -1.50
N SER A 170 15.10 19.00 -0.74
CA SER A 170 15.23 19.20 0.71
C SER A 170 15.11 17.90 1.53
N ASP A 171 14.63 16.81 0.93
CA ASP A 171 14.52 15.52 1.61
C ASP A 171 15.74 14.63 1.42
N VAL A 172 16.72 15.03 0.60
CA VAL A 172 17.93 14.23 0.34
C VAL A 172 18.68 13.95 1.65
N GLY A 173 19.05 12.69 1.87
CA GLY A 173 19.71 12.20 3.08
C GLY A 173 18.76 11.67 4.18
N ARG A 174 17.46 11.98 4.09
CA ARG A 174 16.45 11.51 5.05
C ARG A 174 16.05 10.06 4.78
N VAL A 175 15.63 9.35 5.82
CA VAL A 175 15.05 7.99 5.72
C VAL A 175 13.76 8.03 4.89
N LYS A 176 13.67 7.22 3.84
CA LYS A 176 12.55 7.25 2.87
C LYS A 176 11.19 7.11 3.54
N VAL A 177 11.00 6.07 4.37
CA VAL A 177 9.72 5.83 5.05
C VAL A 177 9.33 6.93 6.02
N GLU A 178 10.31 7.62 6.62
CA GLU A 178 10.03 8.72 7.54
C GLU A 178 9.48 9.94 6.79
N ALA A 179 10.21 10.38 5.76
CA ALA A 179 9.77 11.48 4.90
C ALA A 179 8.45 11.16 4.19
N ALA A 180 8.27 9.92 3.73
CA ALA A 180 7.02 9.47 3.12
C ALA A 180 5.86 9.50 4.12
N ALA A 181 6.05 9.02 5.34
CA ALA A 181 5.00 9.05 6.36
C ALA A 181 4.56 10.47 6.70
N GLU A 182 5.50 11.40 6.82
CA GLU A 182 5.23 12.82 7.05
C GLU A 182 4.35 13.41 5.93
N LYS A 183 4.73 13.17 4.66
CA LYS A 183 4.01 13.65 3.48
C LYS A 183 2.63 13.01 3.33
N LEU A 184 2.51 11.71 3.58
CA LEU A 184 1.23 10.98 3.51
C LEU A 184 0.26 11.43 4.61
N ARG A 185 0.74 11.70 5.83
CA ARG A 185 -0.09 12.24 6.92
C ARG A 185 -0.59 13.66 6.60
N ARG A 186 0.20 14.48 5.89
CA ARG A 186 -0.26 15.78 5.36
C ARG A 186 -1.30 15.61 4.26
N LEU A 187 -1.09 14.68 3.33
CA LEU A 187 -2.01 14.40 2.24
C LEU A 187 -3.39 13.97 2.77
N ASN A 188 -3.40 13.04 3.73
CA ASN A 188 -4.61 12.54 4.32
C ASN A 188 -4.44 12.17 5.80
N SER A 189 -4.84 13.08 6.68
CA SER A 189 -4.78 12.90 8.13
C SER A 189 -5.75 11.86 8.71
N ASP A 190 -6.69 11.35 7.93
CA ASP A 190 -7.62 10.30 8.38
C ASP A 190 -6.99 8.90 8.24
N VAL A 191 -5.85 8.78 7.55
CA VAL A 191 -5.12 7.52 7.32
C VAL A 191 -4.03 7.33 8.37
N LYS A 192 -4.01 6.16 9.02
CA LYS A 192 -2.93 5.79 9.94
C LYS A 192 -1.74 5.24 9.17
N VAL A 193 -0.67 6.03 9.09
CA VAL A 193 0.58 5.62 8.43
C VAL A 193 1.57 5.03 9.44
N GLU A 194 2.01 3.79 9.20
CA GLU A 194 2.97 3.02 10.00
C GLU A 194 4.27 2.80 9.21
N PRO A 195 5.27 3.70 9.36
CA PRO A 195 6.56 3.53 8.70
C PRO A 195 7.43 2.47 9.39
N MET A 196 8.11 1.64 8.61
CA MET A 196 9.08 0.65 9.08
C MET A 196 10.38 0.75 8.28
N ALA A 197 11.44 1.21 8.94
CA ALA A 197 12.78 1.31 8.37
C ALA A 197 13.53 -0.04 8.49
N VAL A 198 13.16 -1.01 7.65
CA VAL A 198 13.56 -2.43 7.79
C VAL A 198 13.89 -3.05 6.43
N SER A 199 14.97 -3.82 6.37
CA SER A 199 15.29 -4.66 5.22
C SER A 199 14.46 -5.96 5.22
N ILE A 200 13.98 -6.38 4.05
CA ILE A 200 13.18 -7.60 3.90
C ILE A 200 14.09 -8.80 3.71
N SER A 201 13.88 -9.81 4.54
CA SER A 201 14.60 -11.09 4.55
C SER A 201 13.67 -12.19 5.06
N GLU A 202 14.12 -13.45 5.04
CA GLU A 202 13.37 -14.57 5.65
C GLU A 202 12.99 -14.32 7.12
N ASN A 203 13.83 -13.58 7.84
CA ASN A 203 13.64 -13.33 9.26
C ASN A 203 12.68 -12.17 9.52
N SER A 204 12.70 -11.13 8.68
CA SER A 204 11.92 -9.91 8.90
C SER A 204 10.56 -9.91 8.18
N ALA A 205 10.45 -10.62 7.05
CA ALA A 205 9.22 -10.63 6.25
C ALA A 205 7.97 -11.12 7.04
N PRO A 206 8.04 -12.17 7.88
CA PRO A 206 6.88 -12.64 8.65
C PRO A 206 6.29 -11.56 9.57
N ASP A 207 7.14 -10.78 10.24
CA ASP A 207 6.70 -9.72 11.14
C ASP A 207 6.16 -8.50 10.36
N VAL A 208 6.78 -8.20 9.22
CA VAL A 208 6.38 -7.10 8.33
C VAL A 208 4.96 -7.30 7.77
N VAL A 209 4.59 -8.52 7.39
CA VAL A 209 3.27 -8.79 6.80
C VAL A 209 2.18 -9.03 7.85
N GLU A 210 2.55 -9.22 9.12
CA GLU A 210 1.64 -9.64 10.17
C GLU A 210 0.44 -8.70 10.34
N GLY A 211 -0.76 -9.29 10.32
CA GLY A 211 -2.03 -8.61 10.54
C GLY A 211 -2.46 -7.65 9.42
N CYS A 212 -1.89 -7.77 8.22
CA CYS A 212 -2.32 -7.03 7.03
C CYS A 212 -3.34 -7.81 6.21
N ASP A 213 -4.27 -7.09 5.58
CA ASP A 213 -5.30 -7.68 4.71
C ASP A 213 -4.75 -7.97 3.31
N VAL A 214 -3.76 -7.18 2.87
CA VAL A 214 -3.07 -7.33 1.58
C VAL A 214 -1.67 -6.71 1.66
N VAL A 215 -0.73 -7.34 0.95
CA VAL A 215 0.64 -6.86 0.78
C VAL A 215 0.87 -6.48 -0.67
N VAL A 216 1.56 -5.35 -0.90
CA VAL A 216 1.92 -4.84 -2.22
C VAL A 216 3.45 -4.77 -2.31
N ASP A 217 4.03 -5.41 -3.32
CA ASP A 217 5.45 -5.47 -3.59
C ASP A 217 5.87 -4.45 -4.64
N ALA A 218 6.66 -3.48 -4.18
CA ALA A 218 7.35 -2.49 -4.98
C ALA A 218 8.88 -2.54 -4.74
N LEU A 219 9.41 -3.72 -4.40
CA LEU A 219 10.83 -3.97 -4.22
C LEU A 219 11.56 -3.98 -5.57
N ASP A 220 12.87 -3.80 -5.53
CA ASP A 220 13.77 -3.94 -6.67
C ASP A 220 14.72 -5.15 -6.57
N GLY A 221 14.77 -5.82 -5.41
CA GLY A 221 15.60 -7.00 -5.16
C GLY A 221 14.86 -8.34 -5.24
N VAL A 222 15.47 -9.33 -5.91
CA VAL A 222 14.90 -10.67 -6.13
C VAL A 222 14.78 -11.46 -4.82
N ALA A 223 15.83 -11.49 -3.99
CA ALA A 223 15.83 -12.24 -2.73
C ALA A 223 14.73 -11.75 -1.77
N ALA A 224 14.58 -10.43 -1.64
CA ALA A 224 13.54 -9.80 -0.84
C ALA A 224 12.13 -10.17 -1.31
N ARG A 225 11.88 -10.20 -2.64
CA ARG A 225 10.58 -10.64 -3.19
C ARG A 225 10.27 -12.10 -2.85
N TYR A 226 11.25 -12.99 -2.90
CA TYR A 226 11.06 -14.39 -2.52
C TYR A 226 10.73 -14.55 -1.04
N ALA A 227 11.42 -13.82 -0.16
CA ALA A 227 11.14 -13.79 1.27
C ALA A 227 9.72 -13.28 1.57
N LEU A 228 9.33 -12.19 0.90
CA LEU A 228 8.00 -11.61 1.05
C LEU A 228 6.91 -12.56 0.54
N ASN A 229 7.12 -13.21 -0.61
CA ASN A 229 6.22 -14.23 -1.15
C ASN A 229 6.02 -15.39 -0.15
N ARG A 230 7.10 -15.91 0.45
CA ARG A 230 7.03 -16.97 1.47
C ARG A 230 6.24 -16.54 2.70
N ALA A 231 6.47 -15.32 3.20
CA ALA A 231 5.75 -14.77 4.34
C ALA A 231 4.24 -14.63 4.06
N CYS A 232 3.87 -14.06 2.90
CA CYS A 232 2.48 -13.90 2.48
C CYS A 232 1.77 -15.26 2.33
N LEU A 233 2.43 -16.25 1.71
CA LEU A 233 1.88 -17.60 1.56
C LEU A 233 1.64 -18.28 2.92
N THR A 234 2.61 -18.17 3.83
CA THR A 234 2.55 -18.71 5.19
C THR A 234 1.39 -18.11 5.97
N LYS A 235 1.24 -16.78 5.93
CA LYS A 235 0.19 -16.05 6.63
C LYS A 235 -1.15 -16.02 5.89
N LYS A 236 -1.21 -16.60 4.68
CA LYS A 236 -2.38 -16.61 3.79
C LYS A 236 -2.88 -15.19 3.45
N ILE A 237 -1.95 -14.26 3.26
CA ILE A 237 -2.24 -12.87 2.90
C ILE A 237 -2.11 -12.70 1.38
N PRO A 238 -3.14 -12.16 0.69
CA PRO A 238 -3.04 -11.76 -0.71
C PRO A 238 -1.83 -10.87 -0.99
N PHE A 239 -1.18 -11.12 -2.11
CA PHE A 239 0.09 -10.47 -2.47
C PHE A 239 0.04 -9.93 -3.91
N VAL A 240 0.04 -8.62 -4.06
CA VAL A 240 0.08 -7.92 -5.34
C VAL A 240 1.54 -7.56 -5.62
N THR A 241 2.08 -7.94 -6.77
CA THR A 241 3.51 -7.72 -7.09
C THR A 241 3.67 -7.03 -8.43
N GLY A 242 4.51 -6.00 -8.44
CA GLY A 242 4.89 -5.23 -9.61
C GLY A 242 6.41 -5.17 -9.78
N ALA A 243 6.86 -5.18 -11.02
CA ALA A 243 8.25 -4.96 -11.37
C ALA A 243 8.35 -4.09 -12.63
N ALA A 244 9.43 -3.33 -12.77
CA ALA A 244 9.70 -2.55 -13.96
C ALA A 244 11.22 -2.39 -14.18
N VAL A 245 11.63 -2.35 -15.45
CA VAL A 245 13.00 -2.10 -15.88
C VAL A 245 12.97 -1.52 -17.29
N GLY A 246 13.82 -0.52 -17.59
CA GLY A 246 13.77 0.19 -18.86
C GLY A 246 12.38 0.79 -19.13
N THR A 247 11.75 0.36 -20.21
CA THR A 247 10.39 0.74 -20.65
C THR A 247 9.34 -0.34 -20.38
N SER A 248 9.74 -1.47 -19.76
CA SER A 248 8.89 -2.63 -19.51
C SER A 248 8.44 -2.74 -18.06
N GLY A 249 7.23 -3.24 -17.85
CA GLY A 249 6.65 -3.50 -16.53
C GLY A 249 5.85 -4.81 -16.49
N GLN A 250 5.74 -5.40 -15.30
CA GLN A 250 4.97 -6.62 -15.06
C GLN A 250 4.15 -6.50 -13.79
N VAL A 251 2.93 -6.98 -13.80
CA VAL A 251 2.05 -7.02 -12.62
C VAL A 251 1.28 -8.34 -12.58
N PHE A 252 1.17 -8.94 -11.40
CA PHE A 252 0.22 -10.02 -11.14
C PHE A 252 -0.19 -10.11 -9.68
N THR A 253 -1.31 -10.78 -9.41
CA THR A 253 -1.86 -10.93 -8.06
C THR A 253 -1.83 -12.39 -7.63
N ILE A 254 -1.23 -12.63 -6.47
CA ILE A 254 -1.09 -13.94 -5.84
C ILE A 254 -2.16 -14.06 -4.74
N LEU A 255 -3.09 -14.99 -4.92
CA LEU A 255 -4.01 -15.45 -3.89
C LEU A 255 -3.46 -16.75 -3.29
N PRO A 256 -3.00 -16.75 -2.03
CA PRO A 256 -2.38 -17.91 -1.42
C PRO A 256 -3.22 -19.18 -1.55
N ARG A 257 -2.59 -20.27 -2.00
CA ARG A 257 -3.19 -21.59 -2.25
C ARG A 257 -4.22 -21.65 -3.38
N GLU A 258 -4.56 -20.54 -4.02
CA GLU A 258 -5.50 -20.48 -5.15
C GLU A 258 -4.78 -20.29 -6.48
N THR A 259 -3.83 -19.35 -6.56
CA THR A 259 -3.12 -19.02 -7.80
C THR A 259 -1.66 -19.45 -7.75
N ALA A 260 -0.96 -19.30 -8.89
CA ALA A 260 0.49 -19.36 -8.93
C ALA A 260 1.09 -18.37 -7.92
N CYS A 261 2.14 -18.79 -7.20
CA CYS A 261 2.94 -17.88 -6.38
C CYS A 261 4.15 -17.36 -7.17
N TYR A 262 4.94 -16.47 -6.57
CA TYR A 262 6.12 -15.91 -7.24
C TYR A 262 7.11 -17.03 -7.68
N ASN A 263 7.36 -18.02 -6.82
CA ASN A 263 8.20 -19.18 -7.13
C ASN A 263 7.63 -20.10 -8.23
N CYS A 264 6.32 -20.14 -8.43
CA CYS A 264 5.74 -20.90 -9.56
C CYS A 264 6.12 -20.24 -10.88
N ARG A 265 6.02 -18.91 -10.95
CA ARG A 265 6.29 -18.16 -12.19
C ARG A 265 7.78 -18.03 -12.48
N PHE A 266 8.57 -17.84 -11.43
CA PHE A 266 10.00 -17.61 -11.52
C PHE A 266 10.72 -18.62 -10.62
N PRO A 267 10.97 -19.84 -11.12
CA PRO A 267 11.76 -20.81 -10.38
C PRO A 267 13.24 -20.41 -10.44
N ALA A 268 13.88 -20.29 -9.28
CA ALA A 268 15.34 -20.15 -9.15
C ALA A 268 15.99 -18.92 -9.83
N LEU A 269 15.36 -17.73 -9.77
CA LEU A 269 16.07 -16.49 -10.11
C LEU A 269 17.11 -16.17 -9.04
N GLY A 270 18.37 -16.07 -9.43
CA GLY A 270 19.46 -15.55 -8.62
C GLY A 270 19.57 -14.02 -8.69
N GLU A 271 20.34 -13.44 -7.77
CA GLU A 271 20.76 -12.04 -7.86
C GLU A 271 21.76 -11.89 -9.02
N GLY A 272 21.32 -11.28 -10.12
CA GLY A 272 22.11 -11.13 -11.36
C GLY A 272 21.42 -11.66 -12.61
N ASP A 273 20.41 -12.53 -12.48
CA ASP A 273 19.62 -13.03 -13.62
C ASP A 273 18.68 -11.96 -14.20
N VAL A 274 18.38 -10.93 -13.42
CA VAL A 274 17.54 -9.80 -13.80
C VAL A 274 18.38 -8.52 -13.77
N PRO A 275 18.50 -7.78 -14.88
CA PRO A 275 19.22 -6.52 -14.89
C PRO A 275 18.60 -5.53 -13.89
N ALA A 276 19.44 -4.93 -13.05
CA ALA A 276 18.97 -3.91 -12.11
C ALA A 276 18.60 -2.62 -12.86
N CYS A 277 17.61 -1.89 -12.33
CA CYS A 277 17.19 -0.57 -12.87
C CYS A 277 18.35 0.44 -12.96
N SER A 278 19.41 0.30 -12.17
CA SER A 278 20.56 1.20 -12.22
C SER A 278 21.56 0.85 -13.32
N ILE A 279 21.45 -0.34 -13.91
CA ILE A 279 22.26 -0.78 -15.06
C ILE A 279 21.54 -0.40 -16.35
N GLU A 280 20.26 -0.79 -16.48
CA GLU A 280 19.46 -0.56 -17.69
C GLU A 280 18.79 0.82 -17.74
N GLY A 281 18.69 1.50 -16.60
CA GLY A 281 17.82 2.67 -16.46
C GLY A 281 16.34 2.25 -16.32
N VAL A 282 15.48 3.24 -16.06
CA VAL A 282 14.03 3.02 -16.00
C VAL A 282 13.25 4.28 -16.34
N HIS A 283 12.21 4.14 -17.16
CA HIS A 283 11.36 5.24 -17.58
C HIS A 283 10.36 5.59 -16.45
N PRO A 284 10.28 6.84 -15.96
CA PRO A 284 9.42 7.19 -14.83
C PRO A 284 7.92 6.83 -15.02
N SER A 285 7.41 6.96 -16.25
CA SER A 285 6.01 6.62 -16.54
C SER A 285 5.69 5.15 -16.36
N ILE A 286 6.62 4.21 -16.63
CA ILE A 286 6.30 2.78 -16.46
C ILE A 286 6.05 2.46 -14.99
N LEU A 287 6.78 3.12 -14.08
CA LEU A 287 6.61 2.97 -12.62
C LEU A 287 5.22 3.42 -12.16
N SER A 288 4.73 4.53 -12.73
CA SER A 288 3.40 5.07 -12.41
C SER A 288 2.27 4.20 -12.98
N ILE A 289 2.47 3.60 -14.15
CA ILE A 289 1.51 2.69 -14.77
C ILE A 289 1.43 1.39 -13.96
N VAL A 290 2.58 0.77 -13.68
CA VAL A 290 2.70 -0.44 -12.84
C VAL A 290 2.07 -0.20 -11.47
N GLY A 291 2.50 0.85 -10.75
CA GLY A 291 1.96 1.15 -9.43
C GLY A 291 0.47 1.52 -9.45
N GLY A 292 -0.03 2.15 -10.52
CA GLY A 292 -1.47 2.42 -10.69
C GLY A 292 -2.30 1.15 -10.84
N ILE A 293 -1.78 0.14 -11.55
CA ILE A 293 -2.42 -1.16 -11.72
C ILE A 293 -2.37 -1.97 -10.42
N GLU A 294 -1.25 -1.94 -9.70
CA GLU A 294 -1.14 -2.57 -8.38
C GLU A 294 -2.14 -1.99 -7.38
N VAL A 295 -2.35 -0.66 -7.40
CA VAL A 295 -3.41 -0.02 -6.60
C VAL A 295 -4.79 -0.56 -6.98
N ALA A 296 -5.09 -0.70 -8.27
CA ALA A 296 -6.37 -1.23 -8.72
C ALA A 296 -6.60 -2.67 -8.23
N GLU A 297 -5.61 -3.54 -8.33
CA GLU A 297 -5.67 -4.92 -7.84
C GLU A 297 -5.79 -4.97 -6.31
N THR A 298 -5.02 -4.15 -5.60
CA THR A 298 -5.08 -4.03 -4.13
C THR A 298 -6.48 -3.63 -3.67
N VAL A 299 -7.09 -2.64 -4.32
CA VAL A 299 -8.44 -2.19 -4.00
C VAL A 299 -9.44 -3.32 -4.26
N ARG A 300 -9.31 -4.10 -5.34
CA ARG A 300 -10.20 -5.25 -5.57
C ARG A 300 -10.12 -6.27 -4.44
N VAL A 301 -8.91 -6.61 -4.00
CA VAL A 301 -8.70 -7.50 -2.84
C VAL A 301 -9.42 -6.96 -1.61
N VAL A 302 -9.18 -5.69 -1.24
CA VAL A 302 -9.81 -5.05 -0.07
C VAL A 302 -11.33 -5.04 -0.16
N LEU A 303 -11.88 -4.84 -1.35
CA LEU A 303 -13.32 -4.83 -1.59
C LEU A 303 -13.94 -6.25 -1.54
N GLY A 304 -13.15 -7.31 -1.43
CA GLY A 304 -13.59 -8.70 -1.50
C GLY A 304 -13.95 -9.14 -2.91
N LYS A 305 -13.39 -8.48 -3.93
CA LYS A 305 -13.58 -8.82 -5.35
C LYS A 305 -12.43 -9.68 -5.82
N LYS A 306 -12.69 -10.60 -6.74
CA LYS A 306 -11.61 -11.34 -7.40
C LYS A 306 -10.71 -10.33 -8.16
N PRO A 307 -9.38 -10.33 -7.91
CA PRO A 307 -8.44 -9.51 -8.67
C PRO A 307 -8.41 -9.97 -10.13
N ASP A 308 -8.24 -9.05 -11.08
CA ASP A 308 -8.22 -9.40 -12.50
C ASP A 308 -6.93 -10.13 -12.90
N LEU A 309 -5.83 -9.86 -12.19
CA LEU A 309 -4.53 -10.49 -12.42
C LEU A 309 -4.30 -11.72 -11.53
N ALA A 310 -5.36 -12.24 -10.90
CA ALA A 310 -5.32 -13.55 -10.23
C ALA A 310 -5.18 -14.67 -11.27
N GLY A 311 -3.99 -15.29 -11.35
CA GLY A 311 -3.67 -16.33 -12.32
C GLY A 311 -3.27 -15.81 -13.71
N ARG A 312 -2.99 -14.50 -13.84
CA ARG A 312 -2.54 -13.88 -15.09
C ARG A 312 -1.47 -12.83 -14.81
N LEU A 313 -0.43 -12.79 -15.64
CA LEU A 313 0.56 -11.73 -15.65
C LEU A 313 0.25 -10.74 -16.74
N LEU A 314 0.17 -9.46 -16.36
CA LEU A 314 0.15 -8.36 -17.30
C LEU A 314 1.59 -7.92 -17.55
N HIS A 315 2.01 -7.95 -18.81
CA HIS A 315 3.24 -7.35 -19.29
C HIS A 315 2.90 -6.05 -20.03
N ILE A 316 3.69 -5.02 -19.77
CA ILE A 316 3.52 -3.67 -20.29
C ILE A 316 4.83 -3.29 -20.94
N ASP A 317 4.77 -2.71 -22.13
CA ASP A 317 5.94 -2.19 -22.83
C ASP A 317 5.60 -0.83 -23.42
N LEU A 318 6.34 0.21 -23.02
CA LEU A 318 6.08 1.57 -23.47
C LEU A 318 6.61 1.88 -24.86
N ASP A 319 7.56 1.10 -25.40
CA ASP A 319 8.14 1.38 -26.71
C ASP A 319 7.12 1.15 -27.85
N PRO A 320 6.49 -0.04 -27.96
CA PRO A 320 5.35 -0.23 -28.84
C PRO A 320 4.02 0.22 -28.22
N LEU A 321 4.01 0.68 -26.96
CA LEU A 321 2.82 0.92 -26.13
C LEU A 321 1.86 -0.29 -26.14
N SER A 322 2.32 -1.41 -25.60
CA SER A 322 1.57 -2.67 -25.58
C SER A 322 1.24 -3.14 -24.17
N PHE A 323 0.09 -3.81 -24.05
CA PHE A 323 -0.38 -4.47 -22.84
C PHE A 323 -0.75 -5.89 -23.22
N SER A 324 0.03 -6.87 -22.75
CA SER A 324 -0.17 -8.29 -23.07
C SER A 324 -0.39 -9.09 -21.80
N PHE A 325 -1.29 -10.07 -21.89
CA PHE A 325 -1.61 -10.95 -20.76
C PHE A 325 -1.04 -12.34 -21.02
N VAL A 326 -0.47 -12.94 -19.98
CA VAL A 326 0.04 -14.31 -19.99
C VAL A 326 -0.63 -15.05 -18.85
N ASP A 327 -1.33 -16.15 -19.15
CA ASP A 327 -1.92 -16.99 -18.10
C ASP A 327 -0.80 -17.70 -17.32
N ILE A 328 -0.95 -17.75 -15.99
CA ILE A 328 -0.01 -18.44 -15.10
C ILE A 328 -0.75 -19.49 -14.30
N ALA A 329 -0.32 -20.74 -14.43
CA ALA A 329 -0.82 -21.84 -13.63
C ALA A 329 -0.01 -22.01 -12.33
N ARG A 330 -0.68 -22.47 -11.28
CA ARG A 330 -0.01 -22.89 -10.05
C ARG A 330 0.71 -24.21 -10.30
N GLU A 331 1.97 -24.27 -9.90
CA GLU A 331 2.77 -25.49 -9.97
C GLU A 331 2.48 -26.42 -8.78
N GLU A 332 2.02 -27.64 -9.05
CA GLU A 332 1.67 -28.61 -8.01
C GLU A 332 2.88 -29.01 -7.17
N GLN A 333 4.06 -29.13 -7.79
CA GLN A 333 5.31 -29.50 -7.13
C GLN A 333 6.13 -28.28 -6.69
N CYS A 334 5.50 -27.10 -6.59
CA CYS A 334 6.20 -25.90 -6.14
C CYS A 334 6.82 -26.12 -4.74
N PRO A 335 8.13 -25.88 -4.55
CA PRO A 335 8.79 -26.11 -3.27
C PRO A 335 8.31 -25.16 -2.16
N VAL A 336 7.53 -24.13 -2.53
CA VAL A 336 7.05 -23.11 -1.60
C VAL A 336 5.54 -23.17 -1.36
N CYS A 337 4.73 -23.44 -2.39
CA CYS A 337 3.26 -23.48 -2.27
C CYS A 337 2.63 -24.83 -2.61
N GLY A 338 3.41 -25.87 -2.90
CA GLY A 338 2.92 -27.22 -3.22
C GLY A 338 2.27 -27.93 -2.03
N PRO A 339 1.43 -28.95 -2.27
CA PRO A 339 0.85 -29.77 -1.20
C PRO A 339 1.97 -30.49 -0.41
N GLY A 340 2.01 -30.34 0.91
CA GLY A 340 3.00 -31.00 1.77
C GLY A 340 4.20 -30.15 2.19
N VAL A 341 4.30 -28.90 1.72
CA VAL A 341 5.20 -27.91 2.32
C VAL A 341 4.64 -27.58 3.72
N MET A 342 5.22 -28.18 4.75
CA MET A 342 4.91 -27.88 6.14
C MET A 342 5.31 -26.43 6.40
N VAL A 343 4.30 -25.57 6.52
CA VAL A 343 4.48 -24.26 7.13
C VAL A 343 4.95 -24.54 8.56
N ILE A 344 6.20 -24.21 8.86
CA ILE A 344 6.70 -24.29 10.24
C ILE A 344 5.95 -23.20 11.00
N GLU A 345 4.79 -23.56 11.54
CA GLU A 345 4.14 -22.78 12.58
C GLU A 345 5.07 -22.85 13.79
N ASN A 346 5.62 -21.71 14.20
CA ASN A 346 6.29 -21.54 15.49
C ASN A 346 5.28 -21.84 16.62
N SER A 347 5.00 -23.13 16.83
CA SER A 347 4.36 -23.69 18.01
C SER A 347 5.42 -24.55 18.67
N GLY A 348 5.81 -24.17 19.88
CA GLY A 348 6.99 -24.66 20.60
C GLY A 348 6.96 -26.16 20.89
N THR A 349 7.23 -26.99 19.88
CA THR A 349 7.44 -28.42 20.03
C THR A 349 8.66 -28.84 19.22
N SER A 350 9.65 -29.30 19.97
CA SER A 350 10.95 -29.84 19.56
C SER A 350 10.87 -30.74 18.33
N VAL A 351 11.44 -30.26 17.23
CA VAL A 351 11.86 -31.11 16.10
C VAL A 351 13.16 -31.80 16.50
N LYS A 352 13.23 -33.11 16.26
CA LYS A 352 14.46 -33.89 16.42
C LYS A 352 15.57 -33.24 15.60
N GLU A 353 16.60 -32.79 16.29
CA GLU A 353 17.85 -32.27 15.75
C GLU A 353 18.45 -33.25 14.73
N SER A 354 18.40 -32.86 13.46
CA SER A 354 19.44 -33.23 12.52
C SER A 354 20.16 -31.95 12.15
N THR A 355 21.43 -31.89 12.57
CA THR A 355 22.40 -30.81 12.37
C THR A 355 22.03 -29.48 12.99
N SER A 356 22.57 -29.26 14.19
CA SER A 356 22.83 -27.98 14.82
C SER A 356 23.32 -26.94 13.79
N VAL A 357 22.41 -26.11 13.31
CA VAL A 357 22.74 -24.77 12.87
C VAL A 357 22.28 -23.88 14.01
N GLU A 358 23.12 -23.72 15.03
CA GLU A 358 23.18 -22.44 15.71
C GLU A 358 23.40 -21.43 14.58
N ALA A 359 22.33 -20.77 14.14
CA ALA A 359 22.43 -19.75 13.12
C ALA A 359 23.33 -18.67 13.71
N ASN A 360 24.60 -18.71 13.34
CA ASN A 360 25.52 -17.61 13.49
C ASN A 360 24.85 -16.46 12.73
N ARG A 361 24.07 -15.62 13.42
CA ARG A 361 23.35 -14.50 12.81
C ARG A 361 24.39 -13.43 12.53
N GLU A 362 25.25 -13.71 11.57
CA GLU A 362 26.25 -12.79 11.08
C GLU A 362 25.56 -11.64 10.35
N MET A 363 26.21 -10.49 10.35
CA MET A 363 25.74 -9.31 9.63
C MET A 363 25.71 -9.60 8.13
N VAL A 364 24.54 -9.39 7.53
CA VAL A 364 24.33 -9.45 6.08
C VAL A 364 24.75 -8.11 5.50
N VAL A 365 25.61 -8.14 4.48
CA VAL A 365 26.04 -6.96 3.74
C VAL A 365 25.65 -7.19 2.28
N GLU A 366 24.94 -6.25 1.71
CA GLU A 366 24.45 -6.29 0.33
C GLU A 366 24.89 -5.03 -0.39
N GLU A 367 25.50 -5.15 -1.57
CA GLU A 367 25.74 -3.99 -2.41
C GLU A 367 24.43 -3.56 -3.09
N LEU A 368 24.04 -2.29 -2.90
CA LEU A 368 22.94 -1.69 -3.62
C LEU A 368 23.42 -1.12 -4.93
N CYS A 369 22.59 -1.28 -5.96
CA CYS A 369 22.95 -0.85 -7.30
C CYS A 369 22.90 0.69 -7.48
N GLY A 370 22.62 1.48 -6.43
CA GLY A 370 22.62 2.94 -6.43
C GLY A 370 24.03 3.54 -6.42
N ARG A 371 24.36 4.32 -7.47
CA ARG A 371 25.63 5.05 -7.58
C ARG A 371 25.44 6.51 -7.16
N ALA A 372 25.57 6.82 -5.88
CA ALA A 372 25.53 8.20 -5.39
C ALA A 372 26.76 8.98 -5.93
N GLY A 373 26.61 9.61 -7.10
CA GLY A 373 27.72 10.28 -7.80
C GLY A 373 28.84 9.33 -8.26
N GLY A 374 28.50 8.07 -8.59
CA GLY A 374 29.48 7.06 -9.01
C GLY A 374 30.06 6.20 -7.87
N LYS A 375 29.71 6.50 -6.62
CA LYS A 375 30.17 5.78 -5.41
C LYS A 375 29.36 4.49 -5.18
N ARG A 376 30.02 3.44 -4.69
CA ARG A 376 29.36 2.17 -4.30
C ARG A 376 28.55 2.39 -3.03
N THR A 377 27.46 1.63 -2.90
CA THR A 377 26.53 1.72 -1.76
C THR A 377 26.29 0.34 -1.20
N PHE A 378 26.39 0.18 0.11
CA PHE A 378 26.20 -1.08 0.81
C PHE A 378 25.13 -0.93 1.87
N SER A 379 24.23 -1.91 1.94
CA SER A 379 23.29 -2.06 3.03
C SER A 379 23.79 -3.11 4.00
N LEU A 380 23.86 -2.75 5.27
CA LEU A 380 24.28 -3.62 6.34
C LEU A 380 23.08 -3.90 7.22
N THR A 381 22.74 -5.18 7.37
CA THR A 381 21.66 -5.64 8.25
C THR A 381 22.26 -6.53 9.33
N PRO A 382 22.26 -6.10 10.60
CA PRO A 382 22.77 -6.93 11.68
C PRO A 382 21.89 -8.16 11.86
N GLY A 383 22.49 -9.27 12.32
CA GLY A 383 21.75 -10.51 12.54
C GLY A 383 20.70 -10.45 13.66
N ARG A 384 20.71 -9.38 14.48
CA ARG A 384 19.66 -9.06 15.43
C ARG A 384 19.37 -7.56 15.35
N VAL A 385 18.08 -7.21 15.43
CA VAL A 385 17.64 -5.82 15.55
C VAL A 385 18.02 -5.30 16.94
N PHE A 386 18.59 -4.10 17.01
CA PHE A 386 18.89 -3.41 18.26
C PHE A 386 18.71 -1.91 18.09
N GLU A 387 18.51 -1.19 19.19
CA GLU A 387 18.38 0.27 19.19
C GLU A 387 19.76 0.92 19.21
N ILE A 388 20.05 1.78 18.22
CA ILE A 388 21.35 2.45 18.10
C ILE A 388 21.55 3.52 19.20
N ASP A 389 22.78 3.66 19.71
CA ASP A 389 23.15 4.84 20.53
C ASP A 389 23.49 6.02 19.62
N VAL A 390 22.48 6.85 19.35
CA VAL A 390 22.57 8.04 18.48
C VAL A 390 23.66 9.00 18.95
N ASP A 391 23.78 9.24 20.26
CA ASP A 391 24.77 10.15 20.81
C ASP A 391 26.19 9.57 20.69
N GLY A 392 26.33 8.26 20.95
CA GLY A 392 27.58 7.52 20.77
C GLY A 392 28.06 7.55 19.32
N ILE A 393 27.17 7.22 18.38
CA ILE A 393 27.46 7.26 16.94
C ILE A 393 27.82 8.67 16.50
N THR A 394 27.09 9.69 16.95
CA THR A 394 27.35 11.09 16.58
C THR A 394 28.73 11.55 17.06
N ARG A 395 29.12 11.20 18.29
CA ARG A 395 30.48 11.46 18.81
C ARG A 395 31.54 10.71 18.01
N ALA A 396 31.33 9.43 17.72
CA ALA A 396 32.25 8.60 16.96
C ALA A 396 32.42 9.08 15.51
N ALA A 397 31.34 9.55 14.89
CA ALA A 397 31.30 10.12 13.56
C ALA A 397 32.05 11.47 13.52
N SER A 398 31.76 12.36 14.47
CA SER A 398 32.41 13.68 14.58
C SER A 398 33.93 13.55 14.79
N ALA A 399 34.37 12.60 15.63
CA ALA A 399 35.79 12.31 15.84
C ALA A 399 36.52 11.83 14.56
N ARG A 400 35.77 11.38 13.55
CA ARG A 400 36.26 10.89 12.26
C ARG A 400 35.97 11.86 11.10
N GLY A 401 35.57 13.09 11.42
CA GLY A 401 35.34 14.16 10.44
C GLY A 401 33.98 14.12 9.74
N PHE A 402 33.05 13.24 10.15
CA PHE A 402 31.69 13.26 9.64
C PHE A 402 30.89 14.40 10.27
N ARG A 403 30.01 15.00 9.47
CA ARG A 403 28.98 15.96 9.90
C ARG A 403 27.62 15.27 9.93
N VAL A 404 26.75 15.66 10.86
CA VAL A 404 25.36 15.18 10.88
C VAL A 404 24.60 15.86 9.74
N GLU A 405 23.99 15.07 8.87
CA GLU A 405 23.18 15.53 7.74
C GLU A 405 21.69 15.51 8.11
N ASP A 406 21.23 14.46 8.80
CA ASP A 406 19.86 14.31 9.26
C ASP A 406 19.82 13.51 10.58
N GLN A 407 18.90 13.87 11.47
CA GLN A 407 18.63 13.14 12.70
C GLN A 407 17.11 13.13 12.94
N GLY A 408 16.47 12.05 12.47
CA GLY A 408 15.03 11.83 12.58
C GLY A 408 14.63 10.89 13.72
N GLU A 409 13.34 10.54 13.78
CA GLU A 409 12.83 9.57 14.75
C GLU A 409 13.26 8.13 14.41
N LEU A 410 13.46 7.83 13.12
CA LEU A 410 13.75 6.48 12.63
C LEU A 410 15.20 6.25 12.24
N GLY A 411 16.05 7.28 12.28
CA GLY A 411 17.45 7.14 11.89
C GLY A 411 18.33 8.37 12.07
N LEU A 412 19.61 8.18 11.77
CA LEU A 412 20.67 9.20 11.82
C LEU A 412 21.52 9.08 10.54
N SER A 413 21.65 10.16 9.78
CA SER A 413 22.54 10.25 8.63
C SER A 413 23.73 11.14 8.93
N VAL A 414 24.93 10.62 8.68
CA VAL A 414 26.21 11.31 8.84
C VAL A 414 27.02 11.25 7.54
N ARG A 415 27.75 12.33 7.22
CA ARG A 415 28.45 12.46 5.94
C ARG A 415 29.79 13.20 6.05
N THR A 416 30.77 12.75 5.29
CA THR A 416 32.00 13.47 4.89
C THR A 416 31.89 13.84 3.41
N ASP A 417 32.91 14.48 2.85
CA ASP A 417 32.91 14.81 1.41
C ASP A 417 32.93 13.51 0.55
N ASP A 418 33.49 12.43 1.08
CA ASP A 418 33.65 11.16 0.35
C ASP A 418 32.68 10.05 0.75
N LEU A 419 32.29 9.99 2.03
CA LEU A 419 31.51 8.90 2.61
C LEU A 419 30.20 9.41 3.21
N SER A 420 29.11 8.64 3.10
CA SER A 420 27.93 8.85 3.95
C SER A 420 27.44 7.56 4.57
N VAL A 421 26.97 7.65 5.80
CA VAL A 421 26.39 6.52 6.53
C VAL A 421 25.05 6.95 7.11
N SER A 422 24.00 6.20 6.81
CA SER A 422 22.66 6.43 7.32
C SER A 422 22.22 5.22 8.14
N PHE A 423 22.18 5.40 9.46
CA PHE A 423 21.77 4.39 10.42
C PHE A 423 20.26 4.43 10.59
N MET A 424 19.64 3.27 10.52
CA MET A 424 18.27 3.05 10.96
C MET A 424 18.27 2.77 12.45
N LYS A 425 17.21 3.19 13.15
CA LYS A 425 17.05 2.95 14.59
C LYS A 425 17.10 1.46 14.95
N SER A 426 16.77 0.59 14.00
CA SER A 426 16.81 -0.88 14.09
C SER A 426 18.23 -1.48 14.04
N GLY A 427 19.26 -0.66 13.88
CA GLY A 427 20.66 -1.09 13.78
C GLY A 427 21.13 -1.35 12.36
N SER A 428 20.24 -1.47 11.38
CA SER A 428 20.62 -1.49 9.97
C SER A 428 21.29 -0.18 9.54
N ALA A 429 22.14 -0.21 8.52
CA ALA A 429 22.75 0.99 7.98
C ALA A 429 22.93 0.94 6.47
N MET A 430 22.89 2.12 5.87
CA MET A 430 23.28 2.37 4.49
C MET A 430 24.63 3.07 4.47
N VAL A 431 25.64 2.49 3.83
CA VAL A 431 27.01 3.02 3.72
C VAL A 431 27.33 3.32 2.27
N VAL A 432 27.68 4.56 1.96
CA VAL A 432 27.99 5.05 0.61
C VAL A 432 29.44 5.52 0.56
N GLY A 433 30.15 5.16 -0.51
CA GLY A 433 31.50 5.66 -0.80
C GLY A 433 32.64 4.74 -0.40
N THR A 434 32.37 3.62 0.27
CA THR A 434 33.39 2.60 0.57
C THR A 434 33.74 1.78 -0.67
N LYS A 435 34.95 1.23 -0.71
CA LYS A 435 35.48 0.49 -1.85
C LYS A 435 34.90 -0.90 -1.96
N ASP A 436 34.59 -1.54 -0.84
CA ASP A 436 34.11 -2.92 -0.76
C ASP A 436 33.29 -3.16 0.53
N GLU A 437 32.77 -4.38 0.66
CA GLU A 437 31.94 -4.82 1.80
C GLU A 437 32.72 -4.81 3.13
N ASP A 438 34.02 -5.12 3.10
CA ASP A 438 34.85 -5.16 4.29
C ASP A 438 35.08 -3.75 4.86
N GLU A 439 35.35 -2.78 3.99
CA GLU A 439 35.46 -1.38 4.37
C GLU A 439 34.13 -0.84 4.90
N ALA A 440 33.01 -1.20 4.28
CA ALA A 440 31.67 -0.84 4.75
C ALA A 440 31.38 -1.39 6.15
N ARG A 441 31.68 -2.68 6.37
CA ARG A 441 31.51 -3.38 7.66
C ARG A 441 32.40 -2.77 8.74
N ASN A 442 33.65 -2.48 8.41
CA ASN A 442 34.59 -1.86 9.35
C ASN A 442 34.15 -0.44 9.73
N LEU A 443 33.71 0.37 8.76
CA LEU A 443 33.20 1.71 9.03
C LEU A 443 31.98 1.66 9.95
N TYR A 444 31.01 0.80 9.64
CA TYR A 444 29.83 0.58 10.49
C TYR A 444 30.23 0.21 11.93
N ASN A 445 31.07 -0.82 12.11
CA ASN A 445 31.48 -1.30 13.43
C ASN A 445 32.24 -0.24 14.24
N ASN A 446 33.03 0.60 13.55
CA ASN A 446 33.77 1.68 14.19
C ASN A 446 32.88 2.85 14.63
N LEU A 447 31.74 3.06 13.96
CA LEU A 447 30.79 4.12 14.29
C LEU A 447 29.80 3.67 15.37
N VAL A 448 29.26 2.46 15.27
CA VAL A 448 28.32 1.88 16.26
C VAL A 448 29.04 1.48 17.56
N GLY A 449 30.30 1.06 17.46
CA GLY A 449 31.10 0.57 18.59
C GLY A 449 30.90 -0.93 18.83
N LYS A 450 32.01 -1.66 18.99
CA LYS A 450 32.02 -3.13 19.15
C LYS A 450 31.16 -3.63 20.32
N ASP A 451 31.04 -2.86 21.39
CA ASP A 451 30.27 -3.27 22.58
C ASP A 451 28.75 -3.30 22.34
N GLN A 452 28.20 -2.51 21.41
CA GLN A 452 26.78 -2.59 21.07
C GLN A 452 26.46 -3.81 20.20
N VAL A 453 27.39 -4.19 19.33
CA VAL A 453 27.26 -5.36 18.45
C VAL A 453 27.37 -6.67 19.27
N ILE A 454 28.15 -6.67 20.36
CA ILE A 454 28.42 -7.84 21.21
C ILE A 454 27.46 -7.95 22.41
N ARG A 455 26.93 -6.85 22.97
CA ARG A 455 25.97 -6.91 24.10
C ARG A 455 24.60 -7.51 23.73
N SER A 456 24.30 -7.65 22.45
CA SER A 456 23.15 -8.40 21.91
C SER A 456 23.38 -9.92 21.81
N SER A 457 24.57 -10.40 22.21
CA SER A 457 24.99 -11.81 22.17
C SER A 457 24.73 -12.57 23.47
N HIS A 458 24.07 -11.98 24.48
CA HIS A 458 23.71 -12.64 25.74
C HIS A 458 22.20 -12.65 25.94
#